data_AF-A0A1E4JHQ0-F1
#
_entry.id   AF-A0A1E4JHQ0-F1
#
_cell.length_a   1.000
_cell.length_b   1.000
_cell.length_c   1.000
_cell.angle_alpha   90.00
_cell.angle_beta   90.00
_cell.angle_gamma   90.00
#
_symmetry.space_group_name_H-M   'P 1'
#
loop_
_entity.id
_entity.type
_entity.pdbx_description
1 polymer ?
#
loop_
_entity_poly.entity_id
_entity_poly.type
_entity_poly.pdbx_seq_one_letter_code
_entity_poly.pdbx_strand_id
1 'polypeptide(L)'
;MPSGFDGRAEVERDLSVTRRIVSDHPESLSATLMIADYLMQLGRGEEALTELEAVRSGKRGSTALKDWDEKYIWWLDAKARTYLMLGRYDDGVAAFRRAMKFKEGDGRNVSQTINLGYAQLRFGRPADALATVSLLKPESAELSPYGRMEMRGLQGCARLALGQAASAKDDLDYAAAHEQDNPGVLTMLRLCAGDLDGAAAAIIHRLDDPELRPAALRYLSDYDPPPASYPVSPVDTRRSELKVRPDVQAAIARAGGVRRFRLQDPEI
;
A
#
# COMPACT_ATOMS: atom_id res chain seq x y z
N MET A 1 -18.64 -4.92 10.15
CA MET A 1 -18.00 -4.98 11.50
C MET A 1 -18.99 -4.50 12.56
N PRO A 2 -19.12 -5.23 13.69
CA PRO A 2 -19.99 -4.86 14.81
C PRO A 2 -19.63 -3.48 15.41
N SER A 3 -20.62 -2.81 16.00
CA SER A 3 -20.43 -1.60 16.82
C SER A 3 -19.75 -1.99 18.14
N GLY A 4 -18.41 -1.91 18.18
CA GLY A 4 -17.60 -2.36 19.32
C GLY A 4 -16.33 -3.12 18.93
N PHE A 5 -16.09 -3.34 17.63
CA PHE A 5 -14.81 -3.89 17.17
C PHE A 5 -13.65 -2.94 17.52
N ASP A 6 -12.76 -3.39 18.41
CA ASP A 6 -11.52 -2.68 18.74
C ASP A 6 -10.37 -3.26 17.91
N GLY A 7 -10.14 -2.68 16.74
CA GLY A 7 -9.08 -3.12 15.83
C GLY A 7 -7.69 -3.09 16.45
N ARG A 8 -7.42 -2.17 17.39
CA ARG A 8 -6.12 -2.13 18.07
C ARG A 8 -5.94 -3.34 18.99
N ALA A 9 -6.97 -3.66 19.78
CA ALA A 9 -6.94 -4.82 20.65
C ALA A 9 -6.83 -6.13 19.86
N GLU A 10 -7.41 -6.19 18.66
CA GLU A 10 -7.23 -7.31 17.73
C GLU A 10 -5.78 -7.47 17.30
N VAL A 11 -5.19 -6.41 16.75
CA VAL A 11 -3.80 -6.43 16.27
C VAL A 11 -2.79 -6.71 17.39
N GLU A 12 -3.00 -6.19 18.60
CA GLU A 12 -2.16 -6.53 19.77
C GLU A 12 -2.28 -8.01 20.16
N ARG A 13 -3.47 -8.61 20.03
CA ARG A 13 -3.66 -10.04 20.29
C ARG A 13 -2.96 -10.89 19.23
N ASP A 14 -3.12 -10.53 17.96
CA ASP A 14 -2.48 -11.23 16.84
C ASP A 14 -0.95 -11.12 16.93
N LEU A 15 -0.42 -9.96 17.32
CA LEU A 15 1.00 -9.77 17.62
C LEU A 15 1.47 -10.70 18.75
N SER A 16 0.71 -10.78 19.85
CA SER A 16 1.03 -11.67 20.98
C SER A 16 1.00 -13.14 20.59
N VAL A 17 0.00 -13.56 19.81
CA VAL A 17 -0.11 -14.93 19.29
C VAL A 17 1.07 -15.24 18.37
N THR A 18 1.39 -14.35 17.43
CA THR A 18 2.44 -14.57 16.44
C THR A 18 3.84 -14.60 17.08
N ARG A 19 4.07 -13.81 18.14
CA ARG A 19 5.31 -13.88 18.93
C ARG A 19 5.51 -15.24 19.60
N ARG A 20 4.43 -15.89 20.07
CA ARG A 20 4.51 -17.28 20.58
C ARG A 20 4.87 -18.25 19.46
N ILE A 21 4.26 -18.11 18.28
CA ILE A 21 4.59 -18.92 17.12
C ILE A 21 6.08 -18.79 16.75
N VAL A 22 6.64 -17.59 16.72
CA VAL A 22 8.08 -17.38 16.43
C VAL A 22 8.97 -17.96 17.52
N SER A 23 8.54 -17.93 18.79
CA SER A 23 9.29 -18.57 19.88
C SER A 23 9.37 -20.09 19.71
N ASP A 24 8.30 -20.73 19.27
CA ASP A 24 8.23 -22.18 19.06
C ASP A 24 8.81 -22.61 17.69
N HIS A 25 8.76 -21.70 16.71
CA HIS A 25 9.19 -21.89 15.32
C HIS A 25 10.07 -20.72 14.84
N PRO A 26 11.29 -20.58 15.39
CA PRO A 26 12.19 -19.47 15.07
C PRO A 26 12.66 -19.50 13.61
N GLU A 27 12.42 -20.59 12.89
CA GLU A 27 12.77 -20.73 11.48
C GLU A 27 11.75 -20.09 10.51
N SER A 28 10.61 -19.55 11.00
CA SER A 28 9.58 -18.97 10.13
C SER A 28 9.77 -17.47 9.90
N LEU A 29 10.32 -17.10 8.74
CA LEU A 29 10.41 -15.71 8.33
C LEU A 29 9.01 -15.10 8.11
N SER A 30 8.05 -15.87 7.59
CA SER A 30 6.66 -15.42 7.43
C SER A 30 6.07 -14.87 8.73
N ALA A 31 6.27 -15.58 9.85
CA ALA A 31 5.77 -15.13 11.14
C ALA A 31 6.48 -13.86 11.64
N THR A 32 7.78 -13.71 11.39
CA THR A 32 8.50 -12.45 11.65
C THR A 32 7.96 -11.29 10.79
N LEU A 33 7.62 -11.53 9.52
CA LEU A 33 7.02 -10.50 8.66
C LEU A 33 5.64 -10.07 9.16
N MET A 34 4.82 -11.01 9.64
CA MET A 34 3.54 -10.69 10.28
C MET A 34 3.72 -9.83 11.54
N ILE A 35 4.71 -10.16 12.40
CA ILE A 35 5.05 -9.33 13.57
C ILE A 35 5.39 -7.90 13.15
N ALA A 36 6.24 -7.74 12.14
CA ALA A 36 6.63 -6.41 11.64
C ALA A 36 5.41 -5.64 11.10
N ASP A 37 4.53 -6.31 10.35
CA ASP A 37 3.30 -5.70 9.83
C ASP A 37 2.35 -5.22 10.94
N TYR A 38 2.10 -6.06 11.96
CA TYR A 38 1.30 -5.66 13.12
C TYR A 38 1.92 -4.50 13.89
N LEU A 39 3.24 -4.50 14.06
CA LEU A 39 3.94 -3.39 14.72
C LEU A 39 3.82 -2.09 13.91
N MET A 40 3.94 -2.13 12.58
CA MET A 40 3.69 -0.95 11.72
C MET A 40 2.25 -0.46 11.85
N GLN A 41 1.26 -1.35 11.79
CA GLN A 41 -0.16 -1.00 12.00
C GLN A 41 -0.41 -0.36 13.37
N LEU A 42 0.34 -0.74 14.41
CA LEU A 42 0.25 -0.17 15.76
C LEU A 42 0.99 1.17 15.93
N GLY A 43 1.70 1.65 14.91
CA GLY A 43 2.55 2.84 15.00
C GLY A 43 3.96 2.58 15.56
N ARG A 44 4.36 1.31 15.72
CA ARG A 44 5.57 0.86 16.43
C ARG A 44 6.71 0.54 15.47
N GLY A 45 7.04 1.48 14.58
CA GLY A 45 8.02 1.28 13.50
C GLY A 45 9.43 0.90 13.98
N GLU A 46 9.92 1.45 15.10
CA GLU A 46 11.24 1.11 15.65
C GLU A 46 11.31 -0.35 16.15
N GLU A 47 10.21 -0.84 16.74
CA GLU A 47 10.13 -2.24 17.14
C GLU A 47 10.06 -3.14 15.91
N ALA A 48 9.28 -2.77 14.89
CA ALA A 48 9.23 -3.51 13.62
C ALA A 48 10.62 -3.61 12.98
N LEU A 49 11.38 -2.50 12.97
CA LEU A 49 12.73 -2.47 12.41
C LEU A 49 13.67 -3.36 13.22
N THR A 50 13.57 -3.35 14.55
CA THR A 50 14.37 -4.21 15.43
C THR A 50 14.13 -5.69 15.14
N GLU A 51 12.86 -6.11 15.01
CA GLU A 51 12.48 -7.49 14.68
C GLU A 51 13.03 -7.90 13.29
N LEU A 52 12.95 -7.00 12.30
CA LEU A 52 13.45 -7.25 10.95
C LEU A 52 14.98 -7.28 10.85
N GLU A 53 15.70 -6.47 11.64
CA GLU A 53 17.17 -6.44 11.71
C GLU A 53 17.73 -7.65 12.49
N ALA A 54 16.97 -8.19 13.45
CA ALA A 54 17.34 -9.39 14.19
C ALA A 54 17.41 -10.65 13.31
N VAL A 55 16.77 -10.62 12.14
CA VAL A 55 16.87 -11.66 11.11
C VAL A 55 18.32 -11.73 10.60
N ARG A 56 19.11 -12.62 11.19
CA ARG A 56 20.51 -12.85 10.79
C ARG A 56 20.57 -13.50 9.42
N SER A 57 20.67 -12.68 8.37
CA SER A 57 20.79 -13.17 7.00
C SER A 57 22.23 -13.56 6.68
N GLY A 58 22.52 -14.86 6.59
CA GLY A 58 23.85 -15.36 6.22
C GLY A 58 24.15 -15.36 4.71
N LYS A 59 23.12 -15.47 3.86
CA LYS A 59 23.10 -15.43 2.36
C LYS A 59 21.74 -16.01 1.90
N ARG A 60 21.39 -15.80 0.62
CA ARG A 60 20.31 -16.55 -0.04
C ARG A 60 20.62 -18.05 0.01
N GLY A 61 19.65 -18.89 0.39
CA GLY A 61 19.86 -20.30 0.72
C GLY A 61 20.41 -20.60 2.13
N SER A 62 20.34 -19.67 3.08
CA SER A 62 20.68 -19.94 4.48
C SER A 62 19.63 -20.88 5.11
N THR A 63 20.08 -22.03 5.62
CA THR A 63 19.23 -23.10 6.19
C THR A 63 18.59 -22.74 7.54
N ALA A 64 18.84 -21.54 8.08
CA ALA A 64 18.32 -21.12 9.38
C ALA A 64 16.83 -20.71 9.33
N LEU A 65 16.32 -20.32 8.16
CA LEU A 65 14.92 -19.91 7.95
C LEU A 65 14.31 -20.74 6.82
N LYS A 66 13.22 -21.47 7.11
CA LYS A 66 12.66 -22.50 6.20
C LYS A 66 12.08 -21.94 4.91
N ASP A 67 11.60 -20.70 4.97
CA ASP A 67 10.89 -19.98 3.89
C ASP A 67 11.71 -18.79 3.38
N TRP A 68 13.03 -18.79 3.64
CA TRP A 68 13.92 -17.68 3.24
C TRP A 68 13.82 -17.35 1.75
N ASP A 69 13.97 -18.33 0.87
CA ASP A 69 14.04 -18.06 -0.57
C ASP A 69 12.73 -17.49 -1.13
N GLU A 70 11.59 -17.85 -0.53
CA GLU A 70 10.27 -17.33 -0.90
C GLU A 70 10.03 -15.94 -0.30
N LYS A 71 10.41 -15.73 0.97
CA LYS A 71 10.07 -14.53 1.73
C LYS A 71 11.15 -13.46 1.72
N TYR A 72 12.33 -13.73 1.16
CA TYR A 72 13.44 -12.77 1.18
C TYR A 72 13.09 -11.42 0.53
N ILE A 73 12.41 -11.44 -0.62
CA ILE A 73 11.98 -10.20 -1.28
C ILE A 73 10.96 -9.43 -0.43
N TRP A 74 10.06 -10.14 0.24
CA TRP A 74 9.03 -9.57 1.12
C TRP A 74 9.62 -9.08 2.45
N TRP A 75 10.72 -9.66 2.91
CA TRP A 75 11.50 -9.14 4.03
C TRP A 75 12.19 -7.81 3.68
N LEU A 76 12.79 -7.72 2.48
CA LEU A 76 13.34 -6.45 2.01
C LEU A 76 12.25 -5.38 1.84
N ASP A 77 11.08 -5.77 1.32
CA ASP A 77 9.89 -4.92 1.21
C ASP A 77 9.42 -4.40 2.59
N ALA A 78 9.28 -5.28 3.58
CA ALA A 78 8.89 -4.91 4.94
C ALA A 78 9.91 -3.96 5.58
N LYS A 79 11.21 -4.21 5.39
CA LYS A 79 12.27 -3.27 5.80
C LYS A 79 12.10 -1.92 5.13
N ALA A 80 11.83 -1.91 3.83
CA ALA A 80 11.66 -0.68 3.07
C ALA A 80 10.50 0.16 3.62
N ARG A 81 9.32 -0.45 3.77
CA ARG A 81 8.14 0.22 4.37
C ARG A 81 8.39 0.71 5.79
N THR A 82 9.05 -0.09 6.62
CA THR A 82 9.41 0.31 7.98
C THR A 82 10.35 1.51 7.99
N TYR A 83 11.38 1.54 7.14
CA TYR A 83 12.26 2.71 7.01
C TYR A 83 11.48 3.95 6.56
N LEU A 84 10.58 3.82 5.59
CA LEU A 84 9.76 4.93 5.11
C LEU A 84 8.86 5.49 6.21
N MET A 85 8.18 4.63 6.97
CA MET A 85 7.38 5.02 8.15
C MET A 85 8.20 5.85 9.15
N LEU A 86 9.47 5.49 9.34
CA LEU A 86 10.44 6.20 10.19
C LEU A 86 11.08 7.43 9.52
N GLY A 87 10.65 7.81 8.32
CA GLY A 87 11.19 8.94 7.54
C GLY A 87 12.58 8.69 6.94
N ARG A 88 13.08 7.46 7.01
CA ARG A 88 14.40 7.05 6.48
C ARG A 88 14.29 6.69 5.00
N TYR A 89 14.01 7.70 4.19
CA TYR A 89 13.73 7.53 2.75
C TYR A 89 14.82 6.77 1.99
N ASP A 90 16.08 7.17 2.14
CA ASP A 90 17.19 6.58 1.39
C ASP A 90 17.39 5.09 1.73
N ASP A 91 17.24 4.71 3.00
CA ASP A 91 17.30 3.32 3.44
C ASP A 91 16.13 2.50 2.85
N GLY A 92 14.93 3.09 2.84
CA GLY A 92 13.75 2.48 2.23
C GLY A 92 13.93 2.21 0.74
N VAL A 93 14.39 3.22 0.00
CA VAL A 93 14.69 3.09 -1.44
C VAL A 93 15.81 2.07 -1.68
N ALA A 94 16.85 2.05 -0.85
CA ALA A 94 17.94 1.08 -0.98
C ALA A 94 17.44 -0.36 -0.78
N ALA A 95 16.55 -0.59 0.20
CA ALA A 95 15.94 -1.89 0.45
C ALA A 95 15.05 -2.34 -0.73
N PHE A 96 14.18 -1.48 -1.25
CA PHE A 96 13.38 -1.77 -2.45
C PHE A 96 14.24 -2.06 -3.69
N ARG A 97 15.24 -1.21 -3.96
CA ARG A 97 16.17 -1.43 -5.08
C ARG A 97 16.92 -2.74 -4.96
N ARG A 98 17.19 -3.20 -3.74
CA ARG A 98 17.75 -4.53 -3.51
C ARG A 98 16.73 -5.62 -3.81
N ALA A 99 15.48 -5.47 -3.37
CA ALA A 99 14.42 -6.43 -3.63
C ALA A 99 14.18 -6.63 -5.14
N MET A 100 14.16 -5.54 -5.91
CA MET A 100 13.98 -5.55 -7.37
C MET A 100 15.04 -6.33 -8.15
N LYS A 101 16.20 -6.64 -7.56
CA LYS A 101 17.26 -7.45 -8.21
C LYS A 101 16.90 -8.95 -8.27
N PHE A 102 15.86 -9.37 -7.56
CA PHE A 102 15.43 -10.76 -7.47
C PHE A 102 14.10 -10.95 -8.16
N LYS A 103 13.87 -12.14 -8.72
CA LYS A 103 12.58 -12.55 -9.28
C LYS A 103 11.50 -12.68 -8.19
N GLU A 104 10.26 -12.54 -8.60
CA GLU A 104 9.07 -12.82 -7.79
C GLU A 104 8.45 -14.13 -8.33
N GLY A 105 8.58 -15.21 -7.56
CA GLY A 105 8.35 -16.56 -8.08
C GLY A 105 9.22 -16.82 -9.32
N ASP A 106 8.59 -17.30 -10.39
CA ASP A 106 9.28 -17.56 -11.67
C ASP A 106 9.39 -16.32 -12.58
N GLY A 107 8.62 -15.27 -12.28
CA GLY A 107 8.46 -14.08 -13.11
C GLY A 107 9.33 -12.88 -12.71
N ARG A 108 9.21 -11.80 -13.48
CA ARG A 108 9.80 -10.50 -13.12
C ARG A 108 9.22 -9.98 -11.81
N ASN A 109 10.04 -9.21 -11.10
CA ASN A 109 9.62 -8.50 -9.89
C ASN A 109 8.72 -7.29 -10.22
N VAL A 110 7.42 -7.54 -10.23
CA VAL A 110 6.41 -6.51 -10.50
C VAL A 110 6.12 -5.75 -9.23
N SER A 111 5.84 -6.47 -8.14
CA SER A 111 5.38 -5.88 -6.88
C SER A 111 6.38 -4.89 -6.30
N GLN A 112 7.67 -5.24 -6.22
CA GLN A 112 8.68 -4.37 -5.61
C GLN A 112 8.97 -3.12 -6.47
N THR A 113 8.81 -3.24 -7.79
CA THR A 113 8.94 -2.10 -8.71
C THR A 113 7.81 -1.09 -8.50
N ILE A 114 6.57 -1.58 -8.37
CA ILE A 114 5.39 -0.74 -8.10
C ILE A 114 5.48 -0.11 -6.71
N ASN A 115 5.84 -0.89 -5.69
CA ASN A 115 5.96 -0.40 -4.31
C ASN A 115 7.02 0.72 -4.18
N LEU A 116 8.18 0.56 -4.83
CA LEU A 116 9.18 1.64 -4.89
C LEU A 116 8.64 2.89 -5.57
N GLY A 117 7.92 2.73 -6.69
CA GLY A 117 7.36 3.86 -7.42
C GLY A 117 6.34 4.64 -6.59
N TYR A 118 5.45 3.96 -5.88
CA TYR A 118 4.51 4.62 -4.97
C TYR A 118 5.20 5.30 -3.78
N ALA A 119 6.24 4.68 -3.23
CA ALA A 119 7.07 5.33 -2.21
C ALA A 119 7.73 6.60 -2.74
N GLN A 120 8.32 6.56 -3.95
CA GLN A 120 8.90 7.74 -4.59
C GLN A 120 7.86 8.83 -4.81
N LEU A 121 6.67 8.49 -5.29
CA LEU A 121 5.58 9.44 -5.48
C LEU A 121 5.16 10.08 -4.16
N ARG A 122 4.96 9.28 -3.10
CA ARG A 122 4.59 9.76 -1.77
C ARG A 122 5.64 10.71 -1.17
N PHE A 123 6.92 10.45 -1.43
CA PHE A 123 8.03 11.30 -0.99
C PHE A 123 8.38 12.43 -1.99
N GLY A 124 7.47 12.77 -2.90
CA GLY A 124 7.61 13.94 -3.78
C GLY A 124 8.66 13.76 -4.89
N ARG A 125 8.90 12.52 -5.33
CA ARG A 125 9.82 12.16 -6.41
C ARG A 125 9.08 11.56 -7.63
N PRO A 126 8.12 12.27 -8.24
CA PRO A 126 7.33 11.71 -9.34
C PRO A 126 8.15 11.38 -10.60
N ALA A 127 9.26 12.08 -10.85
CA ALA A 127 10.17 11.74 -11.95
C ALA A 127 10.87 10.38 -11.72
N ASP A 128 11.32 10.12 -10.49
CA ASP A 128 11.91 8.83 -10.12
C ASP A 128 10.87 7.71 -10.18
N ALA A 129 9.63 8.00 -9.77
CA ALA A 129 8.49 7.08 -9.89
C ALA A 129 8.24 6.65 -11.34
N LEU A 130 8.24 7.61 -12.28
CA LEU A 130 8.11 7.32 -13.71
C LEU A 130 9.28 6.51 -14.26
N ALA A 131 10.52 6.85 -13.86
CA ALA A 131 11.69 6.09 -14.27
C ALA A 131 11.61 4.64 -13.75
N THR A 132 11.19 4.45 -12.50
CA THR A 132 11.06 3.12 -11.89
C THR A 132 9.97 2.29 -12.56
N VAL A 133 8.77 2.83 -12.73
CA VAL A 133 7.66 2.09 -13.34
C VAL A 133 7.88 1.81 -14.82
N SER A 134 8.73 2.59 -15.51
CA SER A 134 9.11 2.33 -16.91
C SER A 134 9.90 1.03 -17.13
N LEU A 135 10.43 0.44 -16.05
CA LEU A 135 11.03 -0.90 -16.07
C LEU A 135 9.99 -1.99 -16.32
N LEU A 136 8.71 -1.70 -16.06
CA LEU A 136 7.58 -2.56 -16.41
C LEU A 136 7.08 -2.18 -17.81
N LYS A 137 6.90 -3.21 -18.64
CA LYS A 137 6.30 -3.04 -19.96
C LYS A 137 4.80 -3.30 -19.86
N PRO A 138 3.93 -2.34 -20.21
CA PRO A 138 2.48 -2.53 -20.15
C PRO A 138 2.06 -3.82 -20.82
N GLU A 139 2.48 -4.09 -22.04
CA GLU A 139 2.14 -5.27 -22.83
C GLU A 139 2.71 -6.60 -22.30
N SER A 140 3.49 -6.60 -21.22
CA SER A 140 4.05 -7.83 -20.66
C SER A 140 2.95 -8.77 -20.18
N ALA A 141 3.01 -10.03 -20.64
CA ALA A 141 2.16 -11.11 -20.15
C ALA A 141 2.41 -11.47 -18.67
N GLU A 142 3.51 -10.96 -18.09
CA GLU A 142 3.85 -11.15 -16.67
C GLU A 142 3.06 -10.20 -15.75
N LEU A 143 2.39 -9.17 -16.30
CA LEU A 143 1.51 -8.29 -15.54
C LEU A 143 0.09 -8.86 -15.48
N SER A 144 -0.34 -9.23 -14.27
CA SER A 144 -1.75 -9.51 -14.00
C SER A 144 -2.63 -8.28 -14.28
N PRO A 145 -3.95 -8.44 -14.48
CA PRO A 145 -4.86 -7.30 -14.62
C PRO A 145 -4.74 -6.30 -13.46
N TYR A 146 -4.66 -6.82 -12.23
CA TYR A 146 -4.41 -6.02 -11.02
C TYR A 146 -3.08 -5.25 -11.10
N GLY A 147 -1.97 -5.93 -11.38
CA GLY A 147 -0.64 -5.29 -11.43
C GLY A 147 -0.52 -4.26 -12.55
N ARG A 148 -1.22 -4.47 -13.66
CA ARG A 148 -1.35 -3.51 -14.76
C ARG A 148 -2.14 -2.28 -14.33
N MET A 149 -3.24 -2.45 -13.60
CA MET A 149 -4.01 -1.35 -13.06
C MET A 149 -3.18 -0.51 -12.09
N GLU A 150 -2.44 -1.14 -11.17
CA GLU A 150 -1.50 -0.45 -10.28
C GLU A 150 -0.40 0.32 -11.03
N MET A 151 0.19 -0.30 -12.06
CA MET A 151 1.18 0.36 -12.91
C MET A 151 0.60 1.61 -13.59
N ARG A 152 -0.64 1.55 -14.09
CA ARG A 152 -1.32 2.71 -14.70
C ARG A 152 -1.66 3.78 -13.66
N GLY A 153 -2.10 3.37 -12.48
CA GLY A 153 -2.31 4.25 -11.32
C GLY A 153 -1.07 5.06 -10.97
N LEU A 154 0.05 4.38 -10.80
CA LEU A 154 1.35 4.97 -10.51
C LEU A 154 1.82 5.92 -11.63
N GLN A 155 1.74 5.48 -12.90
CA GLN A 155 2.11 6.31 -14.06
C GLN A 155 1.27 7.59 -14.13
N GLY A 156 -0.06 7.46 -14.02
CA GLY A 156 -0.98 8.58 -14.12
C GLY A 156 -0.78 9.58 -12.98
N CYS A 157 -0.71 9.12 -11.73
CA CYS A 157 -0.47 10.02 -10.60
C CYS A 157 0.89 10.72 -10.68
N ALA A 158 1.95 10.02 -11.10
CA ALA A 158 3.26 10.63 -11.27
C ALA A 158 3.29 11.68 -12.42
N ARG A 159 2.64 11.40 -13.56
CA ARG A 159 2.46 12.36 -14.65
C ARG A 159 1.68 13.60 -14.20
N LEU A 160 0.59 13.40 -13.46
CA LEU A 160 -0.22 14.49 -12.91
C LEU A 160 0.57 15.36 -11.93
N ALA A 161 1.37 14.75 -11.06
CA ALA A 161 2.27 15.46 -10.15
C ALA A 161 3.34 16.29 -10.87
N LEU A 162 3.71 15.90 -12.11
CA LEU A 162 4.63 16.66 -12.99
C LEU A 162 3.91 17.67 -13.90
N GLY A 163 2.59 17.85 -13.77
CA GLY A 163 1.79 18.73 -14.63
C GLY A 163 1.54 18.19 -16.04
N GLN A 164 1.82 16.90 -16.29
CA GLN A 164 1.70 16.25 -17.58
C GLN A 164 0.28 15.68 -17.80
N ALA A 165 -0.75 16.49 -17.59
CA ALA A 165 -2.14 16.04 -17.60
C ALA A 165 -2.57 15.38 -18.92
N ALA A 166 -2.10 15.89 -20.06
CA ALA A 166 -2.36 15.29 -21.37
C ALA A 166 -1.82 13.85 -21.47
N SER A 167 -0.65 13.58 -20.90
CA SER A 167 -0.04 12.25 -20.89
C SER A 167 -0.68 11.29 -19.88
N ALA A 168 -1.33 11.83 -18.83
CA ALA A 168 -2.06 11.03 -17.84
C ALA A 168 -3.46 10.61 -18.30
N LYS A 169 -3.97 11.21 -19.40
CA LYS A 169 -5.30 10.90 -19.93
C LYS A 169 -5.45 9.42 -20.26
N ASP A 170 -4.45 8.81 -20.89
CA ASP A 170 -4.48 7.39 -21.25
C ASP A 170 -4.51 6.47 -20.02
N ASP A 171 -3.95 6.89 -18.89
CA ASP A 171 -4.01 6.13 -17.64
C ASP A 171 -5.40 6.21 -17.01
N LEU A 172 -6.00 7.40 -17.00
CA LEU A 172 -7.37 7.64 -16.53
C LEU A 172 -8.40 6.89 -17.38
N ASP A 173 -8.28 6.96 -18.70
CA ASP A 173 -9.18 6.28 -19.64
C ASP A 173 -9.04 4.75 -19.50
N TYR A 174 -7.80 4.25 -19.36
CA TYR A 174 -7.57 2.83 -19.09
C TYR A 174 -8.21 2.39 -17.78
N ALA A 175 -7.99 3.15 -16.71
CA ALA A 175 -8.52 2.84 -15.39
C ALA A 175 -10.06 2.84 -15.36
N ALA A 176 -10.69 3.76 -16.10
CA ALA A 176 -12.15 3.78 -16.23
C ALA A 176 -12.68 2.57 -17.00
N ALA A 177 -11.97 2.12 -18.04
CA ALA A 177 -12.38 0.96 -18.83
C ALA A 177 -12.12 -0.40 -18.15
N HIS A 178 -11.25 -0.43 -17.13
CA HIS A 178 -10.82 -1.64 -16.43
C HIS A 178 -11.03 -1.52 -14.91
N GLU A 179 -12.06 -0.79 -14.49
CA GLU A 179 -12.33 -0.50 -13.08
C GLU A 179 -12.36 -1.78 -12.24
N GLN A 180 -12.94 -2.87 -12.75
CA GLN A 180 -13.06 -4.15 -12.06
C GLN A 180 -11.73 -4.80 -11.69
N ASP A 181 -10.62 -4.46 -12.37
CA ASP A 181 -9.32 -5.05 -12.11
C ASP A 181 -8.71 -4.53 -10.80
N ASN A 182 -8.98 -3.26 -10.46
CA ASN A 182 -8.74 -2.65 -9.16
C ASN A 182 -9.49 -1.30 -9.05
N PRO A 183 -10.72 -1.27 -8.49
CA PRO A 183 -11.55 -0.06 -8.46
C PRO A 183 -10.96 1.08 -7.63
N GLY A 184 -10.05 0.76 -6.69
CA GLY A 184 -9.35 1.74 -5.87
C GLY A 184 -8.49 2.69 -6.69
N VAL A 185 -7.84 2.18 -7.74
CA VAL A 185 -6.93 2.95 -8.59
C VAL A 185 -7.66 4.05 -9.36
N LEU A 186 -8.89 3.80 -9.85
CA LEU A 186 -9.67 4.84 -10.52
C LEU A 186 -9.99 6.00 -9.57
N THR A 187 -10.40 5.68 -8.34
CA THR A 187 -10.66 6.71 -7.31
C THR A 187 -9.39 7.51 -7.03
N MET A 188 -8.26 6.84 -6.82
CA MET A 188 -6.97 7.46 -6.55
C MET A 188 -6.50 8.36 -7.71
N LEU A 189 -6.58 7.90 -8.96
CA LEU A 189 -6.18 8.68 -10.14
C LEU A 189 -7.01 9.96 -10.28
N ARG A 190 -8.33 9.88 -10.03
CA ARG A 190 -9.22 11.05 -10.03
C ARG A 190 -8.82 12.05 -8.94
N LEU A 191 -8.48 11.57 -7.75
CA LEU A 191 -7.92 12.40 -6.67
C LEU A 191 -6.57 13.01 -7.06
N CYS A 192 -5.66 12.27 -7.70
CA CYS A 192 -4.41 12.81 -8.23
C CYS A 192 -4.66 13.95 -9.24
N ALA A 193 -5.67 13.80 -10.09
CA ALA A 193 -6.06 14.80 -11.09
C ALA A 193 -6.77 16.03 -10.50
N GLY A 194 -7.15 15.99 -9.23
CA GLY A 194 -7.99 17.03 -8.62
C GLY A 194 -9.46 16.97 -9.06
N ASP A 195 -9.87 15.90 -9.72
CA ASP A 195 -11.24 15.67 -10.18
C ASP A 195 -12.08 15.08 -9.03
N LEU A 196 -12.50 15.95 -8.10
CA LEU A 196 -13.28 15.54 -6.94
C LEU A 196 -14.67 14.99 -7.32
N ASP A 197 -15.28 15.47 -8.40
CA ASP A 197 -16.58 14.98 -8.86
C ASP A 197 -16.48 13.58 -9.44
N GLY A 198 -15.48 13.33 -10.29
CA GLY A 198 -15.20 11.99 -10.79
C GLY A 198 -14.77 11.02 -9.68
N ALA A 199 -13.98 11.49 -8.71
CA ALA A 199 -13.64 10.68 -7.53
C ALA A 199 -14.87 10.34 -6.67
N ALA A 200 -15.81 11.28 -6.52
CA ALA A 200 -17.08 11.06 -5.81
C ALA A 200 -17.94 10.02 -6.53
N ALA A 201 -18.10 10.14 -7.85
CA ALA A 201 -18.82 9.14 -8.63
C ALA A 201 -18.22 7.74 -8.49
N ALA A 202 -16.89 7.62 -8.59
CA ALA A 202 -16.19 6.33 -8.46
C ALA A 202 -16.33 5.71 -7.05
N ILE A 203 -16.17 6.51 -5.98
CA ILE A 203 -16.31 5.96 -4.62
C ILE A 203 -17.76 5.63 -4.27
N ILE A 204 -18.74 6.40 -4.77
CA ILE A 204 -20.17 6.11 -4.57
C ILE A 204 -20.54 4.80 -5.28
N HIS A 205 -20.08 4.58 -6.51
CA HIS A 205 -20.27 3.31 -7.21
C HIS A 205 -19.77 2.12 -6.37
N ARG A 206 -18.55 2.22 -5.82
CA ARG A 206 -17.97 1.21 -4.94
C ARG A 206 -18.74 1.02 -3.62
N LEU A 207 -19.36 2.08 -3.08
CA LEU A 207 -20.17 2.00 -1.87
C LEU A 207 -21.54 1.33 -2.12
N ASP A 208 -22.12 1.55 -3.30
CA ASP A 208 -23.42 0.99 -3.67
C ASP A 208 -23.29 -0.50 -4.08
N ASP A 209 -22.13 -0.96 -4.59
CA ASP A 209 -21.84 -2.37 -4.87
C ASP A 209 -21.50 -3.18 -3.60
N PRO A 210 -22.25 -4.23 -3.23
CA PRO A 210 -21.99 -5.05 -2.04
C PRO A 210 -20.60 -5.69 -1.95
N GLU A 211 -19.99 -6.07 -3.08
CA GLU A 211 -18.68 -6.71 -3.12
C GLU A 211 -17.54 -5.69 -2.92
N LEU A 212 -17.71 -4.48 -3.46
CA LEU A 212 -16.70 -3.40 -3.37
C LEU A 212 -16.83 -2.58 -2.08
N ARG A 213 -18.01 -2.57 -1.48
CA ARG A 213 -18.38 -1.73 -0.33
C ARG A 213 -17.44 -1.90 0.87
N PRO A 214 -17.03 -3.11 1.30
CA PRO A 214 -16.15 -3.24 2.47
C PRO A 214 -14.82 -2.50 2.29
N ALA A 215 -14.22 -2.59 1.11
CA ALA A 215 -12.96 -1.91 0.80
C ALA A 215 -13.16 -0.38 0.70
N ALA A 216 -14.27 0.09 0.10
CA ALA A 216 -14.59 1.51 0.04
C ALA A 216 -14.82 2.14 1.43
N LEU A 217 -15.57 1.45 2.30
CA LEU A 217 -15.76 1.90 3.69
C LEU A 217 -14.45 1.89 4.48
N ARG A 218 -13.59 0.88 4.29
CA ARG A 218 -12.26 0.83 4.90
C ARG A 218 -11.39 2.00 4.45
N TYR A 219 -11.42 2.34 3.16
CA TYR A 219 -10.67 3.46 2.57
C TYR A 219 -11.11 4.83 3.11
N LEU A 220 -12.41 5.01 3.38
CA LEU A 220 -12.98 6.24 3.93
C LEU A 220 -13.00 6.27 5.47
N SER A 221 -12.56 5.21 6.13
CA SER A 221 -12.51 5.15 7.60
C SER A 221 -11.41 6.02 8.19
N ASP A 222 -11.53 6.34 9.47
CA ASP A 222 -10.57 7.16 10.19
C ASP A 222 -9.49 6.31 10.84
N TYR A 223 -8.23 6.67 10.63
CA TYR A 223 -7.05 6.03 11.19
C TYR A 223 -6.30 6.98 12.11
N ASP A 224 -5.35 6.44 12.88
CA ASP A 224 -4.41 7.28 13.61
C ASP A 224 -3.57 8.08 12.60
N PRO A 225 -3.18 9.32 12.95
CA PRO A 225 -2.39 10.12 12.05
C PRO A 225 -1.06 9.40 11.74
N PRO A 226 -0.54 9.55 10.50
CA PRO A 226 0.79 9.07 10.16
C PRO A 226 1.84 9.59 11.16
N PRO A 227 2.94 8.85 11.38
CA PRO A 227 4.10 9.39 12.08
C PRO A 227 4.52 10.72 11.44
N ALA A 228 4.97 11.69 12.24
CA ALA A 228 5.36 13.02 11.75
C ALA A 228 6.50 12.99 10.72
N SER A 229 7.29 11.92 10.72
CA SER A 229 8.34 11.62 9.75
C SER A 229 7.81 11.24 8.36
N TYR A 230 6.54 10.88 8.26
CA TYR A 230 5.91 10.41 7.03
C TYR A 230 5.28 11.59 6.25
N PRO A 231 5.58 11.76 4.95
CA PRO A 231 5.07 12.90 4.18
C PRO A 231 3.55 12.89 4.04
N VAL A 232 2.94 14.08 4.08
CA VAL A 232 1.53 14.27 3.73
C VAL A 232 1.36 14.18 2.22
N SER A 233 0.51 13.27 1.75
CA SER A 233 0.20 13.14 0.33
C SER A 233 -0.93 14.09 -0.08
N PRO A 234 -0.84 14.79 -1.23
CA PRO A 234 -1.97 15.55 -1.78
C PRO A 234 -3.24 14.70 -1.99
N VAL A 235 -3.07 13.39 -2.22
CA VAL A 235 -4.19 12.44 -2.34
C VAL A 235 -4.91 12.27 -1.00
N ASP A 236 -4.18 12.23 0.12
CA ASP A 236 -4.77 12.12 1.47
C ASP A 236 -5.60 13.35 1.82
N THR A 237 -5.11 14.55 1.47
CA THR A 237 -5.85 15.81 1.62
C THR A 237 -7.16 15.76 0.84
N ARG A 238 -7.10 15.41 -0.46
CA ARG A 238 -8.30 15.34 -1.31
C ARG A 238 -9.24 14.20 -0.93
N ARG A 239 -8.73 13.09 -0.39
CA ARG A 239 -9.55 12.02 0.21
C ARG A 239 -10.35 12.56 1.39
N SER A 240 -9.75 13.40 2.23
CA SER A 240 -10.43 14.04 3.36
C SER A 240 -11.52 15.01 2.88
N GLU A 241 -11.26 15.78 1.83
CA GLU A 241 -12.25 16.64 1.16
C GLU A 241 -13.39 15.84 0.55
N LEU A 242 -13.07 14.75 -0.17
CA LEU A 242 -14.03 13.82 -0.76
C LEU A 242 -14.98 13.26 0.30
N LYS A 243 -14.43 12.82 1.45
CA LYS A 243 -15.18 12.22 2.54
C LYS A 243 -16.26 13.14 3.08
N VAL A 244 -16.03 14.47 3.16
CA VAL A 244 -16.99 15.40 3.76
C VAL A 244 -18.06 15.93 2.79
N ARG A 245 -18.01 15.53 1.50
CA ARG A 245 -19.04 15.93 0.53
C ARG A 245 -20.42 15.37 0.88
N PRO A 246 -21.52 16.12 0.67
CA PRO A 246 -22.87 15.65 1.01
C PRO A 246 -23.32 14.37 0.29
N ASP A 247 -22.98 14.21 -0.99
CA ASP A 247 -23.31 13.03 -1.81
C ASP A 247 -22.56 11.77 -1.32
N VAL A 248 -21.27 11.92 -1.01
CA VAL A 248 -20.43 10.85 -0.45
C VAL A 248 -20.90 10.48 0.97
N GLN A 249 -21.21 11.46 1.82
CA GLN A 249 -21.77 11.21 3.16
C GLN A 249 -23.10 10.45 3.11
N ALA A 250 -23.99 10.81 2.18
CA ALA A 250 -25.22 10.07 1.96
C ALA A 250 -24.97 8.63 1.53
N ALA A 251 -24.00 8.39 0.64
CA ALA A 251 -23.61 7.04 0.23
C ALA A 251 -22.97 6.23 1.37
N ILE A 252 -22.09 6.83 2.17
CA ILE A 252 -21.51 6.22 3.37
C ILE A 252 -22.62 5.78 4.33
N ALA A 253 -23.61 6.64 4.57
CA ALA A 253 -24.73 6.33 5.47
C ALA A 253 -25.55 5.13 4.97
N ARG A 254 -25.88 5.09 3.67
CA ARG A 254 -26.57 3.95 3.05
C ARG A 254 -25.74 2.65 3.13
N ALA A 255 -24.42 2.76 3.00
CA ALA A 255 -23.49 1.64 3.03
C ALA A 255 -23.20 1.09 4.44
N GLY A 256 -23.74 1.67 5.52
CA GLY A 256 -23.54 1.19 6.90
C GLY A 256 -22.42 1.91 7.67
N GLY A 257 -21.94 3.04 7.15
CA GLY A 257 -21.05 3.96 7.83
C GLY A 257 -19.58 3.54 7.88
N VAL A 258 -18.70 4.52 8.05
CA VAL A 258 -17.27 4.32 8.28
C VAL A 258 -16.98 3.89 9.73
N ARG A 259 -15.72 3.57 10.04
CA ARG A 259 -15.25 3.24 11.39
C ARG A 259 -14.05 4.11 11.78
N ARG A 260 -13.73 4.14 13.07
CA ARG A 260 -12.46 4.66 13.59
C ARG A 260 -11.58 3.48 14.02
N PHE A 261 -10.43 3.33 13.40
CA PHE A 261 -9.43 2.32 13.75
C PHE A 261 -8.26 2.99 14.46
N ARG A 262 -7.97 2.63 15.72
CA ARG A 262 -6.80 3.13 16.48
C ARG A 262 -5.49 2.43 16.04
N LEU A 263 -5.26 2.51 14.73
CA LEU A 263 -4.20 1.89 13.95
C LEU A 263 -3.75 2.90 12.90
N GLN A 264 -2.53 2.75 12.41
CA GLN A 264 -2.06 3.41 11.19
C GLN A 264 -2.91 2.97 9.99
N ASP A 265 -3.09 3.87 9.03
CA ASP A 265 -3.70 3.54 7.74
C ASP A 265 -2.82 2.48 7.05
N PRO A 266 -3.35 1.33 6.58
CA PRO A 266 -2.55 0.33 5.86
C PRO A 266 -1.89 0.86 4.57
N GLU A 267 -2.32 2.02 4.07
CA GLU A 267 -1.73 2.70 2.91
C GLU A 267 -0.54 3.64 3.28
N ILE A 268 -0.12 3.64 4.55
CA ILE A 268 1.07 4.33 5.10
C ILE A 268 2.23 3.33 5.21
#